data_AF-A0A3D5AYR4-F1
#
_entry.id   AF-A0A3D5AYR4-F1
#
_cell.length_a   1.000
_cell.length_b   1.000
_cell.length_c   1.000
_cell.angle_alpha   90.00
_cell.angle_beta   90.00
_cell.angle_gamma   90.00
#
_symmetry.space_group_name_H-M   'P 1'
#
loop_
_entity.id
_entity.type
_entity.pdbx_description
1 polymer ?
#
loop_
_entity_poly.entity_id
_entity_poly.type
_entity_poly.pdbx_seq_one_letter_code
_entity_poly.pdbx_strand_id
1 'polypeptide(L)' 'MATVKGLGLRRRHHTVELDDTPAVRGMINTVSYMLKLEEV' A
#
# COMPACT_ATOMS: atom_id res chain seq x y z
N MET A 1 14.02 0.90 4.57
CA MET A 1 12.98 1.09 3.53
C MET A 1 11.88 0.07 3.78
N ALA A 2 10.79 0.49 4.44
CA ALA A 2 9.79 -0.40 5.03
C ALA A 2 8.37 -0.17 4.48
N THR A 3 8.18 0.59 3.40
CA THR A 3 6.84 0.99 2.91
C THR A 3 5.98 -0.20 2.52
N VAL A 4 6.50 -1.16 1.75
CA VAL A 4 5.73 -2.37 1.37
C VAL A 4 5.37 -3.23 2.59
N LYS A 5 6.34 -3.44 3.49
CA LYS A 5 6.15 -4.24 4.71
C LYS A 5 5.26 -3.53 5.75
N GLY A 6 5.31 -2.20 5.78
CA GLY A 6 4.52 -1.31 6.65
C GLY A 6 3.08 -1.13 6.19
N LEU A 7 2.83 -1.27 4.88
CA LEU A 7 1.49 -1.41 4.31
C LEU A 7 0.86 -2.80 4.55
N GLY A 8 1.53 -3.69 5.29
CA GLY A 8 1.02 -5.03 5.57
C GLY A 8 1.19 -6.04 4.42
N LEU A 9 1.87 -5.67 3.34
CA LEU A 9 2.09 -6.54 2.19
C LEU A 9 3.28 -7.46 2.45
N ARG A 10 3.00 -8.77 2.58
CA ARG A 10 4.01 -9.79 2.90
C ARG A 10 4.31 -10.76 1.76
N ARG A 11 3.39 -10.95 0.81
CA ARG A 11 3.50 -11.90 -0.31
C ARG A 11 3.00 -11.27 -1.62
N ARG A 12 3.43 -11.80 -2.76
CA ARG A 12 2.90 -11.40 -4.09
C ARG A 12 1.40 -11.76 -4.17
N HIS A 13 0.60 -10.88 -4.79
CA HIS A 13 -0.87 -10.97 -4.87
C HIS A 13 -1.61 -10.91 -3.52
N HIS A 14 -0.99 -10.35 -2.48
CA HIS A 14 -1.65 -10.10 -1.22
C HIS A 14 -2.38 -8.76 -1.27
N THR A 15 -3.67 -8.74 -0.98
CA THR A 15 -4.48 -7.53 -0.81
C THR A 15 -4.68 -7.25 0.68
N VAL A 16 -4.59 -5.98 1.06
CA VAL A 16 -4.85 -5.49 2.43
C VAL A 16 -5.72 -4.27 2.29
N GLU A 17 -6.82 -4.24 3.03
CA GLU A 17 -7.67 -3.06 3.16
C GLU A 17 -7.10 -2.18 4.27
N LEU A 18 -6.99 -0.88 3.99
CA LEU A 18 -6.46 0.09 4.93
C LEU A 18 -7.22 1.39 4.79
N ASP A 19 -7.45 2.07 5.91
CA ASP A 19 -8.16 3.34 5.93
C ASP A 19 -7.45 4.41 5.09
N ASP A 20 -8.25 5.18 4.37
CA ASP A 20 -7.77 6.28 3.52
C ASP A 20 -7.35 7.47 4.38
N THR A 21 -6.14 7.36 4.92
CA THR A 21 -5.47 8.43 5.67
C THR A 21 -4.39 9.09 4.81
N PRO A 22 -4.11 10.39 5.02
CA PRO A 22 -3.08 11.09 4.25
C PRO A 22 -1.69 10.43 4.37
N ALA A 23 -1.39 9.79 5.51
CA ALA A 23 -0.16 9.02 5.69
C ALA A 23 -0.10 7.79 4.76
N VAL A 24 -1.21 7.05 4.64
CA VAL A 24 -1.32 5.87 3.76
C VAL A 24 -1.22 6.28 2.30
N ARG A 25 -1.92 7.34 1.87
CA ARG A 25 -1.75 7.90 0.53
C ARG A 25 -0.31 8.30 0.23
N GLY A 26 0.39 8.92 1.18
CA GLY A 26 1.81 9.28 1.02
C GLY A 26 2.71 8.05 0.83
N MET A 27 2.47 6.99 1.62
CA MET A 27 3.18 5.72 1.49
C MET A 27 2.90 5.06 0.14
N ILE A 28 1.64 4.98 -0.28
CA ILE A 28 1.25 4.38 -1.57
C ILE A 28 1.85 5.16 -2.73
N ASN A 29 1.80 6.50 -2.71
CA ASN A 29 2.35 7.32 -3.80
C ASN A 29 3.84 7.04 -4.01
N THR A 30 4.58 6.82 -2.92
CA THR A 30 6.01 6.49 -2.95
C THR A 30 6.31 5.15 -3.64
N VAL A 31 5.39 4.17 -3.55
CA VAL A 31 5.53 2.84 -4.19
C VAL A 31 4.44 2.56 -5.22
N SER A 32 3.85 3.61 -5.79
CA SER A 32 2.72 3.56 -6.72
C SER A 32 3.05 2.79 -7.99
N TYR A 33 4.32 2.76 -8.37
CA TYR A 33 4.83 1.98 -9.50
C TYR A 33 4.90 0.46 -9.24
N MET A 34 4.72 -0.01 -8.00
CA MET A 34 4.81 -1.42 -7.61
C MET A 34 3.46 -2.02 -7.20
N LEU A 35 2.43 -1.21 -7.02
CA LEU A 35 1.14 -1.61 -6.47
C LEU A 35 0.02 -1.23 -7.43
N LYS A 36 -1.08 -1.98 -7.37
CA LYS A 36 -2.32 -1.64 -8.04
C LYS A 36 -3.32 -1.21 -6.96
N LEU A 37 -3.87 -0.01 -7.12
CA LEU A 37 -4.91 0.54 -6.24
C LEU A 37 -6.29 0.09 -6.77
N GLU A 38 -7.12 -0.46 -5.88
CA GLU A 38 -8.55 -0.71 -6.10
C GLU A 38 -9.30 -0.06 -4.93
N GLU A 39 -10.20 0.87 -5.23
CA GLU A 39 -11.14 1.45 -4.24
C GLU A 39 -12.42 0.58 -4.23
N VAL A 40 -12.81 0.11 -3.05
CA VAL A 40 -14.01 -0.71 -2.81
C VAL A 40 -14.96 0.04 -1.89
#